data_AF-R5SPD0-F1
#
_entry.id   AF-R5SPD0-F1
#
_cell.length_a   1.000
_cell.length_b   1.000
_cell.length_c   1.000
_cell.angle_alpha   90.00
_cell.angle_beta   90.00
_cell.angle_gamma   90.00
#
_symmetry.space_group_name_H-M   'P 1'
#
loop_
_entity.id
_entity.type
_entity.pdbx_description
1 polymer ?
#
loop_
_entity_poly.entity_id
_entity_poly.type
_entity_poly.pdbx_seq_one_letter_code
_entity_poly.pdbx_strand_id
1 'polypeptide(L)' 'MLALTQSIVAEHHITCLMVTHNMTQALSLGNRTLMMADGGIVLDVAGAERAGMTVEDLVERFRAGTGRTLDNDRMLLSE' A
#
# COMPACT_ATOMS: atom_id res chain seq x y z
N MET A 1 7.88 7.84 14.12
CA MET A 1 8.76 8.10 12.94
C MET A 1 7.95 8.47 11.71
N LEU A 2 7.02 7.62 11.24
CA LEU A 2 6.24 7.86 10.01
C LEU A 2 5.41 9.15 10.03
N ALA A 3 4.81 9.51 11.17
CA ALA A 3 4.04 10.76 11.29
C ALA A 3 4.88 12.01 11.00
N LEU A 4 6.12 12.07 11.51
CA LEU A 4 7.02 13.20 11.24
C LEU A 4 7.40 13.27 9.76
N THR A 5 7.73 12.12 9.15
CA THR A 5 8.02 12.05 7.72
C THR A 5 6.82 12.52 6.90
N GLN A 6 5.61 12.08 7.25
CA GLN A 6 4.38 12.50 6.58
C GLN A 6 4.17 14.02 6.67
N SER A 7 4.37 14.62 7.86
CA SER A 7 4.27 16.06 8.04
C SER A 7 5.26 16.83 7.18
N ILE A 8 6.54 16.46 7.18
CA ILE A 8 7.60 17.12 6.38
C ILE A 8 7.29 17.00 4.88
N VAL A 9 6.88 15.82 4.42
CA VAL A 9 6.53 15.58 3.02
C VAL A 9 5.34 16.45 2.59
N ALA A 10 4.31 16.54 3.44
CA ALA A 10 3.12 17.35 3.17
C ALA A 10 3.44 18.86 3.18
N GLU A 11 4.21 19.32 4.16
CA GLU A 11 4.59 20.73 4.33
C GLU A 11 5.46 21.24 3.17
N HIS A 12 6.41 20.43 2.71
CA HIS A 12 7.36 20.83 1.67
C HIS A 12 7.04 20.30 0.27
N HIS A 13 5.86 19.67 0.09
CA HIS A 13 5.41 19.10 -1.19
C HIS A 13 6.44 18.16 -1.85
N ILE A 14 7.08 17.31 -1.04
CA ILE A 14 8.13 16.41 -1.51
C ILE A 14 7.49 15.19 -2.19
N THR A 15 7.95 14.84 -3.39
CA THR A 15 7.57 13.54 -3.98
C THR A 15 8.23 12.42 -3.18
N CYS A 16 7.43 11.56 -2.56
CA CYS A 16 7.91 10.50 -1.68
C CYS A 16 7.34 9.15 -2.09
N LEU A 17 8.20 8.11 -2.09
CA LEU A 17 7.80 6.72 -2.23
C LEU A 17 8.16 5.98 -0.94
N MET A 18 7.14 5.44 -0.27
CA MET A 18 7.31 4.55 0.88
C MET A 18 7.21 3.11 0.41
N VAL A 19 8.12 2.26 0.89
CA VAL A 19 8.03 0.81 0.74
C VAL A 19 7.70 0.22 2.10
N THR A 20 6.60 -0.53 2.19
CA THR A 20 6.17 -1.21 3.41
C THR A 20 5.58 -2.57 3.06
N HIS A 21 5.67 -3.51 4.00
CA HIS A 21 4.99 -4.79 3.94
C HIS A 21 3.69 -4.81 4.75
N ASN A 22 3.40 -3.71 5.47
CA ASN A 22 2.18 -3.53 6.25
C ASN A 22 1.11 -2.83 5.40
N MET A 23 0.03 -3.54 5.06
CA MET A 23 -1.00 -3.02 4.16
C MET A 23 -1.84 -1.90 4.78
N THR A 24 -2.04 -1.92 6.10
CA THR A 24 -2.71 -0.84 6.82
C THR A 24 -1.91 0.46 6.69
N GLN A 25 -0.58 0.39 6.78
CA GLN A 25 0.28 1.55 6.51
C GLN A 25 0.19 1.98 5.03
N ALA A 26 0.20 1.04 4.09
CA ALA A 26 0.09 1.34 2.66
C ALA A 26 -1.21 2.06 2.26
N LEU A 27 -2.32 1.80 2.97
CA LEU A 27 -3.61 2.49 2.76
C LEU A 27 -3.76 3.78 3.57
N SER A 28 -3.17 3.85 4.76
CA SER A 28 -3.26 5.06 5.61
C SER A 28 -2.32 6.19 5.20
N LEU A 29 -1.21 5.89 4.50
CA LEU A 29 -0.21 6.87 4.10
C LEU A 29 -0.14 7.07 2.59
N GLY A 30 -0.15 8.33 2.17
CA GLY A 30 -0.04 8.72 0.76
C GLY A 30 -1.38 8.78 0.02
N ASN A 31 -1.30 8.89 -1.30
CA ASN A 31 -2.45 9.11 -2.20
C ASN A 31 -2.55 8.08 -3.34
N ARG A 32 -1.58 7.18 -3.45
CA ARG A 32 -1.50 6.08 -4.42
C ARG A 32 -0.85 4.88 -3.76
N THR A 33 -1.34 3.68 -4.07
CA THR A 33 -0.77 2.43 -3.59
C THR A 33 -0.41 1.57 -4.78
N LEU A 34 0.83 1.10 -4.82
CA LEU A 34 1.34 0.15 -5.80
C LEU A 34 1.60 -1.16 -5.08
N MET A 35 1.11 -2.27 -5.61
CA MET A 35 1.58 -3.60 -5.22
C MET A 35 2.40 -4.19 -6.34
N MET A 36 3.49 -4.86 -5.97
CA MET A 36 4.41 -5.46 -6.91
C MET A 36 4.58 -6.94 -6.62
N ALA A 37 4.69 -7.74 -7.67
CA ALA A 37 5.07 -9.15 -7.60
C ALA A 37 5.93 -9.51 -8.81
N ASP A 38 6.91 -10.39 -8.63
CA ASP A 38 7.81 -10.87 -9.68
C ASP A 38 8.43 -9.73 -10.53
N GLY A 39 8.73 -8.59 -9.89
CA GLY A 39 9.31 -7.41 -10.55
C GLY A 39 8.33 -6.54 -11.35
N GLY A 40 7.05 -6.89 -11.42
CA GLY A 40 6.00 -6.12 -12.08
C GLY A 40 5.05 -5.43 -11.10
N ILE A 41 4.34 -4.41 -11.57
CA ILE A 41 3.22 -3.80 -10.85
C ILE A 41 1.98 -4.65 -11.11
N VAL A 42 1.37 -5.17 -10.04
CA VAL A 42 0.19 -6.05 -10.12
C VAL A 42 -1.07 -5.36 -9.60
N LEU A 43 -0.91 -4.23 -8.91
CA LEU A 43 -2.00 -3.35 -8.52
C LEU A 43 -1.49 -1.92 -8.49
N ASP A 44 -2.31 -1.00 -9.00
CA ASP A 44 -2.06 0.42 -9.03
C ASP A 44 -3.37 1.16 -8.79
N VAL A 45 -3.50 1.75 -7.60
CA VAL A 45 -4.76 2.38 -7.15
C VAL A 45 -4.47 3.77 -6.61
N ALA A 46 -5.31 4.73 -6.98
CA ALA A 46 -5.13 6.13 -6.59
C ALA A 46 -6.47 6.83 -6.33
N GLY A 47 -6.42 7.97 -5.67
CA GLY A 47 -7.57 8.85 -5.50
C GLY A 47 -8.74 8.19 -4.77
N ALA A 48 -9.96 8.42 -5.26
CA ALA A 48 -11.19 7.96 -4.61
C ALA A 48 -11.30 6.43 -4.55
N GLU A 49 -10.79 5.72 -5.56
CA GLU A 49 -10.75 4.26 -5.57
C GLU A 49 -9.95 3.73 -4.38
N ARG A 50 -8.76 4.28 -4.16
CA ARG A 50 -7.91 3.92 -3.02
C ARG A 50 -8.53 4.31 -1.68
N ALA A 51 -9.20 5.47 -1.61
CA ALA A 51 -9.77 5.99 -0.36
C ALA A 51 -10.86 5.07 0.23
N GLY A 52 -11.56 4.32 -0.61
CA GLY A 52 -12.58 3.35 -0.18
C GLY A 52 -12.05 1.92 0.03
N MET A 53 -10.75 1.67 -0.15
CA MET A 53 -10.20 0.32 -0.06
C MET A 53 -9.93 -0.11 1.37
N THR A 54 -10.22 -1.38 1.61
CA THR A 54 -9.80 -2.15 2.79
C THR A 54 -8.55 -2.98 2.48
N VAL A 55 -7.95 -3.54 3.53
CA VAL A 55 -6.81 -4.46 3.35
C VAL A 55 -7.27 -5.73 2.63
N GLU A 56 -8.47 -6.20 2.93
CA GLU A 56 -9.11 -7.34 2.28
C GLU A 56 -9.24 -7.12 0.77
N ASP A 57 -9.65 -5.92 0.33
CA ASP A 57 -9.75 -5.57 -1.10
C ASP A 57 -8.38 -5.62 -1.80
N LEU A 58 -7.32 -5.15 -1.14
CA LEU A 58 -5.96 -5.23 -1.67
C LEU A 58 -5.51 -6.68 -1.86
N VAL A 59 -5.80 -7.53 -0.87
CA VAL A 59 -5.45 -8.96 -0.92
C VAL A 59 -6.22 -9.67 -2.03
N GLU A 60 -7.51 -9.40 -2.17
CA GLU A 60 -8.34 -9.96 -3.23
C GLU A 60 -7.84 -9.56 -4.62
N ARG A 61 -7.57 -8.27 -4.82
CA ARG A 61 -7.07 -7.78 -6.11
C ARG A 61 -5.67 -8.29 -6.42
N PHE A 62 -4.80 -8.43 -5.42
CA PHE A 62 -3.50 -9.06 -5.62
C PHE A 62 -3.64 -10.52 -6.07
N ARG A 63 -4.53 -11.30 -5.45
CA ARG A 63 -4.81 -12.68 -5.87
C ARG A 63 -5.32 -12.73 -7.30
N ALA A 64 -6.22 -11.82 -7.67
CA ALA A 64 -6.73 -11.71 -9.04
C ALA A 64 -5.61 -11.35 -10.05
N GLY A 65 -4.68 -10.47 -9.68
CA GLY A 65 -3.58 -10.04 -10.56
C GLY A 65 -2.41 -11.02 -10.68
N THR A 66 -2.20 -11.89 -9.68
CA THR A 66 -1.03 -12.80 -9.64
C THR A 66 -1.37 -14.28 -9.70
N GLY A 67 -2.62 -14.66 -9.47
CA GLY A 67 -3.02 -16.07 -9.29
C GLY A 67 -2.42 -16.72 -8.04
N ARG A 68 -1.78 -15.95 -7.14
CA ARG A 68 -1.13 -16.44 -5.92
C ARG A 68 -1.84 -15.92 -4.67
N THR A 69 -1.89 -16.76 -3.65
CA THR A 69 -2.36 -16.38 -2.32
C THR A 69 -1.23 -15.70 -1.55
N LEU A 70 -1.48 -14.48 -1.06
CA LEU A 70 -0.63 -13.85 -0.05
C LEU A 70 -0.82 -14.57 1.30
N ASP A 71 0.28 -14.93 1.96
CA ASP A 71 0.28 -15.36 3.36
C ASP A 71 -0.05 -14.17 4.26
N ASN A 72 -1.35 -13.93 4.42
CA ASN A 72 -1.96 -12.74 5.02
C ASN A 72 -1.48 -12.51 6.46
N ASP A 73 -1.31 -13.59 7.23
CA ASP A 73 -1.02 -13.51 8.67
C ASP A 73 0.32 -12.84 8.96
N ARG A 74 1.36 -13.06 8.15
CA ARG A 74 2.68 -12.45 8.39
C ARG A 74 2.74 -10.98 7.97
N MET A 75 2.01 -10.58 6.93
CA MET A 75 2.01 -9.19 6.45
C MET A 75 1.17 -8.26 7.34
N LEU A 76 0.12 -8.78 7.96
CA LEU A 76 -0.73 -8.04 8.90
C LEU A 76 -0.09 -7.87 10.30
N LEU A 77 0.68 -8.85 10.76
CA LEU A 77 1.20 -8.93 12.13
C LEU A 77 2.60 -8.33 12.32
N SER A 78 3.18 -7.72 11.29
CA SER A 78 4.51 -7.14 11.42
C SER A 78 4.40 -5.68 11.86
N GLU A 79 4.78 -5.44 13.12
CA GLU A 79 4.86 -4.11 13.77
C GLU A 79 6.03 -3.26 13.27
#